data_AF-A0A2V8Q284-F1
#
_entry.id   AF-A0A2V8Q284-F1
#
_cell.length_a   1.000
_cell.length_b   1.000
_cell.length_c   1.000
_cell.angle_alpha   90.00
_cell.angle_beta   90.00
_cell.angle_gamma   90.00
#
_symmetry.space_group_name_H-M   'P 1'
#
loop_
_entity.id
_entity.type
_entity.pdbx_description
1 polymer ?
#
loop_
_entity_poly.entity_id
_entity_poly.type
_entity_poly.pdbx_seq_one_letter_code
_entity_poly.pdbx_strand_id
1 'polypeptide(L)'
;PETFSVALSSPVGATLGTTTTATITINDNAGGGEGGTVNPINDAAFFVRQHYIDFLNREPDAGGLGFWTNEITSCGSNAQCIDVKRVNVSAAFFLSIEFQQTGYLVYRIYKAGLG
;
A
#
# COMPACT_ATOMS: atom_id res chain seq x y z
N PRO A 1 0.89 -18.21 6.38
CA PRO A 1 2.01 -18.07 7.33
C PRO A 1 3.13 -19.03 6.93
N GLU A 2 4.22 -18.45 6.47
CA GLU A 2 5.41 -19.19 6.07
C GLU A 2 6.32 -19.30 7.29
N THR A 3 6.90 -20.48 7.50
CA THR A 3 7.79 -20.68 8.65
C THR A 3 9.06 -21.34 8.19
N PHE A 4 10.18 -20.89 8.75
CA PHE A 4 11.45 -21.58 8.61
C PHE A 4 12.16 -21.64 9.96
N SER A 5 13.00 -22.65 10.13
CA SER A 5 13.73 -22.88 11.37
C SER A 5 15.18 -22.44 11.23
N VAL A 6 15.64 -21.65 12.20
CA VAL A 6 17.05 -21.29 12.35
C VAL A 6 17.61 -22.11 13.50
N ALA A 7 18.70 -22.84 13.25
CA ALA A 7 19.41 -23.62 14.26
C ALA A 7 20.85 -23.12 14.41
N LEU A 8 21.27 -22.87 15.65
CA LEU A 8 22.65 -22.57 15.99
C LEU A 8 23.42 -23.89 16.19
N SER A 9 24.60 -24.00 15.59
CA SER A 9 25.48 -25.17 15.74
C SER A 9 26.96 -24.76 15.75
N SER A 10 27.82 -25.64 16.26
CA SER A 10 29.29 -25.46 16.30
C SER A 10 29.77 -24.17 16.99
N PRO A 11 29.41 -23.91 18.26
CA PRO A 11 29.89 -22.72 18.96
C PRO A 11 31.41 -22.80 19.18
N VAL A 12 32.11 -21.66 19.05
CA VAL A 12 33.53 -21.53 19.37
C VAL A 12 33.67 -20.52 20.51
N GLY A 13 34.28 -20.92 21.63
CA GLY A 13 34.50 -20.05 22.79
C GLY A 13 33.28 -19.80 23.67
N ALA A 14 32.16 -20.50 23.46
CA ALA A 14 30.95 -20.41 24.26
C ALA A 14 30.16 -21.73 24.24
N THR A 15 29.17 -21.87 25.12
CA THR A 15 28.20 -22.99 25.11
C THR A 15 26.84 -22.48 24.64
N LEU A 16 26.19 -23.23 23.76
CA LEU A 16 24.79 -22.94 23.40
C LEU A 16 23.87 -23.26 24.59
N GLY A 17 22.85 -22.43 24.80
CA GLY A 17 21.83 -22.64 25.83
C GLY A 17 20.78 -23.70 25.44
N THR A 18 19.75 -23.85 26.27
CA THR A 18 18.66 -24.84 26.07
C THR A 18 17.83 -24.60 24.81
N THR A 19 17.81 -23.37 24.29
CA THR A 19 17.12 -23.00 23.06
C THR A 19 18.15 -22.74 21.97
N THR A 20 18.42 -23.75 21.14
CA THR A 20 19.36 -23.67 20.00
C THR A 20 18.65 -23.52 18.66
N THR A 21 17.33 -23.66 18.65
CA THR A 21 16.49 -23.58 17.45
C THR A 21 15.39 -22.57 17.69
N ALA A 22 15.18 -21.67 16.73
CA ALA A 22 14.09 -20.72 16.70
C ALA A 22 13.28 -20.90 15.41
N THR A 23 11.96 -20.98 15.54
CA THR A 23 11.05 -20.94 14.38
C THR A 23 10.73 -19.48 14.10
N ILE A 24 11.09 -19.02 12.90
CA ILE A 24 10.71 -17.70 12.42
C ILE A 24 9.41 -17.84 11.65
N THR A 25 8.41 -17.09 12.08
CA THR A 25 7.11 -17.01 11.40
C THR A 25 7.06 -15.73 10.59
N ILE A 26 6.95 -15.88 9.27
CA ILE A 26 6.65 -14.80 8.35
C ILE A 26 5.13 -14.74 8.21
N ASN A 27 4.56 -13.64 8.69
CA ASN A 27 3.16 -13.31 8.50
C ASN A 27 3.02 -12.31 7.34
N ASP A 28 3.46 -12.68 6.15
CA ASP A 28 3.28 -11.84 4.94
C ASP A 28 1.95 -12.13 4.22
N ASN A 29 1.31 -13.26 4.54
CA ASN A 29 0.01 -13.61 4.03
C ASN A 29 -1.00 -12.58 4.53
N ALA A 30 -1.28 -11.58 3.70
CA ALA A 30 -2.25 -10.52 3.93
C ALA A 30 -3.67 -11.10 3.98
N GLY A 31 -4.01 -11.92 4.98
CA GLY A 31 -5.33 -12.55 5.13
C GLY A 31 -5.82 -13.21 3.84
N GLY A 32 -4.86 -13.80 3.10
CA GLY A 32 -4.64 -13.43 1.71
C GLY A 32 -4.28 -14.58 0.77
N GLY A 33 -4.75 -15.79 1.05
CA GLY A 33 -4.39 -16.99 0.31
C GLY A 33 -4.46 -16.83 -1.21
N GLU A 34 -3.47 -17.43 -1.85
CA GLU A 34 -3.27 -17.68 -3.28
C GLU A 34 -4.42 -18.48 -3.96
N GLY A 35 -5.65 -18.34 -3.47
CA GLY A 35 -6.84 -19.03 -3.94
C GLY A 35 -8.18 -18.46 -3.47
N GLY A 36 -8.28 -17.24 -2.93
CA GLY A 36 -9.63 -16.71 -2.61
C GLY A 36 -9.75 -15.50 -1.69
N THR A 37 -8.74 -14.64 -1.61
CA THR A 37 -8.76 -13.50 -0.69
C THR A 37 -8.66 -12.19 -1.45
N VAL A 38 -9.60 -11.31 -1.14
CA VAL A 38 -9.78 -10.01 -1.79
C VAL A 38 -8.47 -9.23 -1.72
N ASN A 39 -7.85 -8.97 -2.88
CA ASN A 39 -6.67 -8.10 -2.98
C ASN A 39 -6.96 -6.79 -2.20
N PRO A 40 -6.11 -6.36 -1.24
CA PRO A 40 -6.34 -5.17 -0.42
C PRO A 40 -6.64 -3.92 -1.25
N ILE A 41 -6.15 -3.85 -2.49
CA ILE A 41 -6.45 -2.77 -3.42
C ILE A 41 -7.96 -2.63 -3.73
N ASN A 42 -8.76 -3.67 -3.48
CA ASN A 42 -10.21 -3.64 -3.65
C ASN A 42 -10.93 -3.01 -2.46
N ASP A 43 -10.27 -2.87 -1.30
CA ASP A 43 -10.78 -2.05 -0.21
C ASP A 43 -10.58 -0.57 -0.53
N ALA A 44 -11.66 0.20 -0.48
CA ALA A 44 -11.64 1.61 -0.88
C ALA A 44 -10.76 2.46 0.05
N ALA A 45 -10.75 2.19 1.36
CA ALA A 45 -9.93 2.95 2.30
C ALA A 45 -8.43 2.66 2.11
N PHE A 46 -8.07 1.39 1.88
CA PHE A 46 -6.71 1.01 1.52
C PHE A 46 -6.29 1.66 0.20
N PHE A 47 -7.11 1.59 -0.84
CA PHE A 47 -6.85 2.21 -2.13
C PHE A 47 -6.59 3.73 -2.01
N VAL A 48 -7.42 4.43 -1.25
CA VAL A 48 -7.27 5.88 -0.99
C VAL A 48 -6.00 6.16 -0.21
N ARG A 49 -5.71 5.40 0.86
CA ARG A 49 -4.47 5.58 1.64
C ARG A 49 -3.22 5.39 0.76
N GLN A 50 -3.21 4.41 -0.13
CA GLN A 50 -2.09 4.25 -1.08
C GLN A 50 -1.91 5.48 -1.96
N HIS A 51 -2.98 6.13 -2.44
CA HIS A 51 -2.85 7.36 -3.23
C HIS A 51 -2.21 8.51 -2.45
N TYR A 52 -2.54 8.66 -1.17
CA TYR A 52 -1.90 9.65 -0.31
C TYR A 52 -0.40 9.41 -0.16
N ILE A 53 0.02 8.15 -0.01
CA ILE A 53 1.44 7.80 0.11
C ILE A 53 2.15 7.96 -1.24
N ASP A 54 1.59 7.41 -2.32
CA ASP A 54 2.26 7.34 -3.63
C ASP A 54 2.36 8.71 -4.32
N PHE A 55 1.29 9.52 -4.25
CA PHE A 55 1.31 10.85 -4.86
C PHE A 55 1.81 11.90 -3.87
N LEU A 56 1.33 11.90 -2.63
CA LEU A 56 1.55 13.04 -1.73
C LEU A 56 2.65 12.79 -0.69
N ASN A 57 3.20 11.56 -0.62
CA ASN A 57 4.21 11.16 0.36
C ASN A 57 3.81 11.48 1.82
N ARG A 58 2.52 11.31 2.15
CA ARG A 58 1.99 11.53 3.50
C ARG A 58 0.81 10.63 3.80
N GLU A 59 0.48 10.46 5.08
CA GLU A 59 -0.77 9.82 5.50
C GLU A 59 -1.96 10.79 5.30
N PRO A 60 -3.16 10.26 5.02
CA PRO A 60 -4.38 11.06 5.03
C PRO A 60 -4.74 11.48 6.46
N ASP A 61 -5.35 12.66 6.58
CA ASP A 61 -6.15 12.98 7.75
C ASP A 61 -7.49 12.21 7.71
N ALA A 62 -8.18 12.13 8.86
CA ALA A 62 -9.43 11.38 8.97
C ALA A 62 -10.54 11.89 8.03
N GLY A 63 -10.61 13.21 7.82
CA GLY A 63 -11.62 13.83 6.95
C GLY A 63 -11.34 13.53 5.48
N GLY A 64 -10.08 13.70 5.06
CA GLY A 64 -9.61 13.38 3.72
C GLY A 64 -9.79 11.91 3.36
N LEU A 65 -9.43 10.99 4.27
CA LEU A 65 -9.65 9.56 4.06
C LEU A 65 -11.13 9.23 3.90
N GLY A 66 -11.98 9.76 4.78
CA GLY A 66 -13.43 9.53 4.75
C GLY A 66 -14.08 10.06 3.47
N PHE A 67 -13.74 11.28 3.06
CA PHE A 67 -14.28 11.89 1.84
C PHE A 67 -14.00 11.04 0.60
N TRP A 68 -12.73 10.71 0.33
CA TRP A 68 -12.35 9.96 -0.86
C TRP A 68 -12.80 8.50 -0.83
N THR A 69 -12.87 7.89 0.35
CA THR A 69 -13.42 6.54 0.49
C THR A 69 -14.90 6.55 0.13
N ASN A 70 -15.67 7.54 0.60
CA ASN A 70 -17.09 7.68 0.32
C ASN A 70 -17.38 7.95 -1.16
N GLU A 71 -16.51 8.64 -1.88
CA GLU A 71 -16.63 8.81 -3.33
C GLU A 71 -16.71 7.46 -4.06
N ILE A 72 -15.95 6.45 -3.61
CA ILE A 72 -15.93 5.10 -4.20
C ILE A 72 -17.08 4.26 -3.64
N THR A 73 -17.27 4.23 -2.31
CA THR A 73 -18.27 3.35 -1.67
C THR A 73 -19.71 3.80 -1.92
N SER A 74 -19.93 5.06 -2.34
CA SER A 74 -21.25 5.55 -2.78
C SER A 74 -21.86 4.74 -3.94
N CYS A 75 -21.03 4.00 -4.68
CA CYS A 75 -21.47 3.10 -5.75
C CYS A 75 -22.11 1.78 -5.28
N GLY A 76 -22.06 1.45 -3.97
CA GLY A 76 -22.55 0.18 -3.44
C GLY A 76 -21.82 -1.01 -4.07
N SER A 77 -22.56 -1.93 -4.71
CA SER A 77 -22.01 -3.11 -5.39
C SER A 77 -21.90 -2.97 -6.91
N ASN A 78 -22.16 -1.78 -7.47
CA ASN A 78 -22.07 -1.56 -8.91
C ASN A 78 -20.60 -1.47 -9.36
N ALA A 79 -20.08 -2.56 -9.94
CA ALA A 79 -18.69 -2.66 -10.40
C ALA A 79 -18.29 -1.55 -11.40
N GLN A 80 -19.14 -1.25 -12.38
CA GLN A 80 -18.84 -0.20 -13.37
C GLN A 80 -18.74 1.20 -12.73
N CYS A 81 -19.61 1.48 -11.75
CA CYS A 81 -19.56 2.73 -10.99
C CYS A 81 -18.27 2.81 -10.17
N ILE A 82 -17.92 1.72 -9.46
CA ILE A 82 -16.69 1.62 -8.67
C ILE A 82 -15.46 1.87 -9.55
N ASP A 83 -15.38 1.24 -10.72
CA ASP A 83 -14.26 1.42 -11.64
C ASP A 83 -14.11 2.88 -12.09
N VAL A 84 -15.21 3.52 -12.48
CA VAL A 84 -15.21 4.94 -12.87
C VAL A 84 -14.80 5.84 -11.70
N LYS A 85 -15.32 5.59 -10.49
CA LYS A 85 -14.96 6.38 -9.29
C LYS A 85 -13.50 6.21 -8.92
N ARG A 86 -12.94 5.01 -9.02
CA ARG A 86 -11.51 4.76 -8.79
C ARG A 86 -10.64 5.55 -9.76
N VAL A 87 -10.98 5.55 -11.06
CA VAL A 87 -10.28 6.37 -12.07
C VAL A 87 -10.36 7.86 -11.71
N ASN A 88 -11.53 8.36 -11.32
CA ASN A 88 -11.70 9.77 -10.96
C ASN A 88 -10.91 10.17 -9.72
N VAL A 89 -10.90 9.32 -8.68
CA VAL A 89 -10.09 9.55 -7.47
C VAL A 89 -8.61 9.56 -7.83
N SER A 90 -8.11 8.58 -8.60
CA SER A 90 -6.72 8.55 -9.06
C SER A 90 -6.34 9.82 -9.83
N ALA A 91 -7.21 10.25 -10.75
CA ALA A 91 -6.99 11.47 -11.51
C ALA A 91 -6.96 12.73 -10.61
N ALA A 92 -7.82 12.80 -9.60
CA ALA A 92 -7.84 13.92 -8.67
C ALA A 92 -6.53 14.06 -7.88
N PHE A 93 -5.95 12.95 -7.40
CA PHE A 93 -4.66 12.96 -6.73
C PHE A 93 -3.53 13.36 -7.69
N PHE A 94 -3.48 12.74 -8.86
CA PHE A 94 -2.44 13.03 -9.86
C PHE A 94 -2.48 14.47 -10.38
N LEU A 95 -3.67 15.05 -10.54
CA LEU A 95 -3.83 16.44 -11.01
C LEU A 95 -3.84 17.45 -9.86
N SER A 96 -3.76 17.03 -8.60
CA SER A 96 -3.80 17.94 -7.46
C SER A 96 -2.64 18.94 -7.49
N ILE A 97 -2.89 20.16 -7.02
CA ILE A 97 -1.83 21.18 -6.88
C ILE A 97 -0.70 20.72 -5.96
N GLU A 98 -1.03 19.87 -4.98
CA GLU A 98 -0.08 19.30 -4.03
C GLU A 98 0.92 18.40 -4.77
N PHE A 99 0.43 17.42 -5.55
CA PHE A 99 1.30 16.59 -6.39
C PHE A 99 2.07 17.42 -7.42
N GLN A 100 1.43 18.43 -8.03
CA GLN A 100 2.07 19.29 -9.01
C GLN A 100 3.27 20.07 -8.47
N GLN A 101 3.30 20.35 -7.17
CA GLN A 101 4.35 21.12 -6.51
C GLN A 101 5.44 20.22 -5.89
N THR A 102 5.09 19.02 -5.43
CA THR A 102 6.02 18.14 -4.68
C THR A 102 6.54 16.95 -5.48
N GLY A 103 5.70 16.30 -6.31
CA GLY A 103 6.05 15.07 -7.03
C GLY A 103 6.16 15.23 -8.55
N TYR A 104 5.51 16.25 -9.13
CA TYR A 104 5.44 16.49 -10.58
C TYR A 104 6.52 17.45 -11.11
N LEU A 105 7.39 17.96 -10.23
CA LEU A 105 8.39 18.98 -10.59
C LEU A 105 9.34 18.49 -11.69
N VAL A 106 9.82 17.25 -11.60
CA VAL A 106 10.72 16.64 -12.60
C VAL A 106 10.04 16.56 -13.97
N TYR A 107 8.79 16.09 -14.02
CA TYR A 107 8.02 16.05 -15.26
C TYR A 107 7.80 17.46 -15.83
N ARG A 108 7.47 18.45 -15.01
CA ARG A 108 7.28 19.84 -15.47
C ARG A 108 8.57 20.47 -16.01
N ILE A 109 9.72 20.20 -15.38
CA ILE A 109 11.02 20.66 -15.86
C ILE A 109 11.35 20.01 -17.21
N TYR A 110 11.13 18.69 -17.32
CA TYR A 110 11.32 17.96 -18.58
C TYR A 110 10.44 18.52 -19.71
N LYS A 111 9.14 18.67 -19.47
CA LYS A 111 8.18 19.22 -20.44
C LYS A 111 8.50 20.68 -20.83
N ALA A 112 8.85 21.52 -19.86
CA ALA A 112 9.19 22.91 -20.13
C ALA A 112 10.52 23.06 -20.90
N GLY A 113 11.48 22.16 -20.67
CA GLY A 113 12.79 22.20 -21.32
C GLY A 113 12.86 21.51 -22.68
N LEU A 114 12.07 20.47 -22.92
CA LEU A 114 12.25 19.56 -24.06
C LEU A 114 11.01 19.31 -24.92
N GLY A 115 9.81 19.73 -24.47
CA GLY A 115 8.55 19.51 -25.18
C GLY A 115 7.88 18.18 -24.86
#